data_AF-A0A174TJZ3-F1
#
_entry.id   AF-A0A174TJZ3-F1
#
_cell.length_a   1.000
_cell.length_b   1.000
_cell.length_c   1.000
_cell.angle_alpha   90.00
_cell.angle_beta   90.00
_cell.angle_gamma   90.00
#
_symmetry.space_group_name_H-M   'P 1'
#
loop_
_entity.id
_entity.type
_entity.pdbx_description
1 polymer ?
#
loop_
_entity_poly.entity_id
_entity_poly.type
_entity_poly.pdbx_seq_one_letter_code
_entity_poly.pdbx_strand_id
1 'polypeptide(L)'
;MQENRFKICIMDRLLPIRIEACPLIDALIEFRFEAAITKSAVFGIIYNLIKEEYRGNVINLPILQIPEQIREVDPNLKFKPLYRIENERFVIQIGYDVLSISSKMPYIGWSDFSKHSFSIINKVISSGIIKRVSRIGHRYINFFKGDITNSLTMSFSMTEKYTSENLLIRTDVKDGNFMNTLQFVNNANYKPHPNSIEVVGSLIDIDTSREYSDNYFTSNIEQEINMAHNCEKKLFFSLLKPNFLNSLKPVFENE
;
A
#
# COMPACT_ATOMS: atom_id res chain seq x y z
N MET A 1 17.42 -12.77 31.65
CA MET A 1 15.98 -13.06 31.91
C MET A 1 15.01 -12.01 31.36
N GLN A 2 15.43 -10.76 31.05
CA GLN A 2 14.57 -9.76 30.41
C GLN A 2 14.32 -10.01 28.91
N GLU A 3 15.31 -10.51 28.16
CA GLU A 3 15.15 -10.81 26.72
C GLU A 3 14.10 -11.90 26.42
N ASN A 4 13.97 -12.90 27.30
CA ASN A 4 12.99 -13.98 27.11
C ASN A 4 11.55 -13.55 27.41
N ARG A 5 11.32 -12.52 28.23
CA ARG A 5 9.96 -11.96 28.41
C ARG A 5 9.52 -11.12 27.21
N PHE A 6 10.45 -10.47 26.52
CA PHE A 6 10.15 -9.68 25.31
C PHE A 6 9.94 -10.54 24.06
N LYS A 7 10.69 -11.65 23.91
CA LYS A 7 10.46 -12.63 22.82
C LYS A 7 9.05 -13.22 22.82
N ILE A 8 8.49 -13.45 24.00
CA ILE A 8 7.14 -13.99 24.18
C ILE A 8 6.06 -12.90 23.96
N CYS A 9 6.38 -11.62 24.16
CA CYS A 9 5.39 -10.54 24.09
C CYS A 9 4.95 -10.19 22.66
N ILE A 10 5.83 -10.29 21.65
CA ILE A 10 5.47 -9.98 20.25
C ILE A 10 4.66 -11.10 19.59
N MET A 11 4.84 -12.35 20.03
CA MET A 11 4.11 -13.49 19.47
C MET A 11 2.69 -13.65 20.04
N ASP A 12 2.38 -13.03 21.20
CA ASP A 12 1.08 -13.19 21.88
C ASP A 12 0.45 -11.90 22.50
N ARG A 13 0.96 -10.66 22.28
CA ARG A 13 0.29 -9.41 22.76
C ARG A 13 0.39 -8.20 21.80
N LEU A 14 -0.75 -7.51 21.70
CA LEU A 14 -1.04 -6.17 21.10
C LEU A 14 0.00 -5.60 20.13
N LEU A 15 -0.33 -5.58 18.84
CA LEU A 15 0.42 -4.79 17.86
C LEU A 15 0.28 -3.29 18.16
N PRO A 16 1.32 -2.47 17.94
CA PRO A 16 1.19 -1.03 18.06
C PRO A 16 0.07 -0.50 17.17
N ILE A 17 -0.73 0.45 17.64
CA ILE A 17 -1.69 1.18 16.80
C ILE A 17 -0.92 2.00 15.76
N ARG A 18 0.17 2.65 16.19
CA ARG A 18 1.05 3.47 15.35
C ARG A 18 2.45 3.55 15.95
N ILE A 19 3.38 4.08 15.16
CA ILE A 19 4.72 4.51 15.60
C ILE A 19 4.83 6.02 15.39
N GLU A 20 5.34 6.75 16.39
CA GLU A 20 5.43 8.21 16.29
C GLU A 20 6.49 8.66 15.28
N ALA A 21 7.62 7.94 15.21
CA ALA A 21 8.61 8.11 14.16
C ALA A 21 8.17 7.36 12.90
N CYS A 22 7.10 7.83 12.27
CA CYS A 22 6.46 7.16 11.14
C CYS A 22 7.34 7.20 9.87
N PRO A 23 7.78 6.03 9.35
CA PRO A 23 8.61 5.95 8.16
C PRO A 23 7.77 5.89 6.87
N LEU A 24 6.44 5.90 6.95
CA LEU A 24 5.58 5.81 5.76
C LEU A 24 5.81 6.99 4.83
N ILE A 25 6.09 6.67 3.58
CA ILE A 25 6.23 7.61 2.48
C ILE A 25 5.18 7.38 1.38
N ASP A 26 4.50 6.22 1.39
CA ASP A 26 3.34 5.96 0.57
C ASP A 26 2.37 5.01 1.28
N ALA A 27 1.08 5.22 1.05
CA ALA A 27 -0.01 4.41 1.57
C ALA A 27 -1.16 4.36 0.57
N LEU A 28 -1.43 3.17 0.03
CA LEU A 28 -2.30 2.99 -1.12
C LEU A 28 -3.24 1.78 -0.95
N ILE A 29 -4.49 1.94 -1.37
CA ILE A 29 -5.41 0.84 -1.64
C ILE A 29 -5.67 0.81 -3.13
N GLU A 30 -5.36 -0.32 -3.76
CA GLU A 30 -5.66 -0.62 -5.16
C GLU A 30 -6.87 -1.53 -5.24
N PHE A 31 -7.77 -1.19 -6.14
CA PHE A 31 -9.00 -1.91 -6.42
C PHE A 31 -9.05 -2.19 -7.92
N ARG A 32 -8.93 -3.47 -8.31
CA ARG A 32 -9.05 -3.91 -9.71
C ARG A 32 -10.39 -4.55 -9.94
N PHE A 33 -10.97 -4.27 -11.10
CA PHE A 33 -12.33 -4.68 -11.43
C PHE A 33 -12.50 -4.93 -12.93
N GLU A 34 -13.61 -5.55 -13.28
CA GLU A 34 -14.12 -5.58 -14.65
C GLU A 34 -15.27 -4.58 -14.77
N ALA A 35 -15.15 -3.62 -15.69
CA ALA A 35 -16.21 -2.66 -15.95
C ALA A 35 -17.45 -3.35 -16.58
N ALA A 36 -18.65 -2.95 -16.15
CA ALA A 36 -19.93 -3.35 -16.74
C ALA A 36 -20.32 -2.49 -17.97
N ILE A 37 -19.51 -1.49 -18.27
CA ILE A 37 -19.75 -0.47 -19.31
C ILE A 37 -18.52 -0.35 -20.21
N THR A 38 -18.63 0.45 -21.27
CA THR A 38 -17.48 0.81 -22.11
C THR A 38 -16.37 1.42 -21.25
N LYS A 39 -15.16 0.86 -21.33
CA LYS A 39 -13.99 1.24 -20.52
C LYS A 39 -13.69 2.74 -20.54
N SER A 40 -13.80 3.38 -21.69
CA SER A 40 -13.57 4.82 -21.84
C SER A 40 -14.55 5.70 -21.05
N ALA A 41 -15.73 5.18 -20.69
CA ALA A 41 -16.73 5.90 -19.89
C ALA A 41 -16.48 5.82 -18.37
N VAL A 42 -15.66 4.86 -17.91
CA VAL A 42 -15.39 4.60 -16.48
C VAL A 42 -14.90 5.86 -15.77
N PHE A 43 -13.92 6.56 -16.36
CA PHE A 43 -13.38 7.79 -15.77
C PHE A 43 -14.45 8.85 -15.54
N GLY A 44 -15.29 9.13 -16.54
CA GLY A 44 -16.31 10.18 -16.44
C GLY A 44 -17.32 9.91 -15.33
N ILE A 45 -17.73 8.65 -15.16
CA ILE A 45 -18.68 8.27 -14.11
C ILE A 45 -18.02 8.35 -12.73
N ILE A 46 -16.84 7.77 -12.54
CA ILE A 46 -16.13 7.84 -11.25
C ILE A 46 -15.83 9.30 -10.89
N TYR A 47 -15.36 10.10 -11.84
CA TYR A 47 -15.13 11.53 -11.63
C TYR A 47 -16.39 12.25 -11.17
N ASN A 48 -17.53 11.99 -11.82
CA ASN A 48 -18.79 12.62 -11.44
C ASN A 48 -19.25 12.27 -10.00
N LEU A 49 -18.90 11.08 -9.50
CA LEU A 49 -19.20 10.67 -8.12
C LEU A 49 -18.35 11.37 -7.05
N ILE A 50 -17.16 11.87 -7.43
CA ILE A 50 -16.17 12.37 -6.46
C ILE A 50 -15.81 13.86 -6.65
N LYS A 51 -16.18 14.48 -7.78
CA LYS A 51 -15.77 15.85 -8.14
C LYS A 51 -16.06 16.93 -7.08
N GLU A 52 -17.10 16.75 -6.28
CA GLU A 52 -17.44 17.70 -5.20
C GLU A 52 -16.40 17.68 -4.06
N GLU A 53 -15.82 16.51 -3.77
CA GLU A 53 -14.75 16.31 -2.77
C GLU A 53 -13.35 16.54 -3.36
N TYR A 54 -13.23 16.49 -4.68
CA TYR A 54 -11.99 16.61 -5.44
C TYR A 54 -12.11 17.73 -6.48
N ARG A 55 -12.11 18.96 -5.97
CA ARG A 55 -12.19 20.19 -6.80
C ARG A 55 -10.90 20.51 -7.56
N GLY A 56 -9.86 19.68 -7.43
CA GLY A 56 -8.59 19.86 -8.11
C GLY A 56 -8.66 19.54 -9.60
N ASN A 57 -7.58 19.87 -10.32
CA ASN A 57 -7.46 19.55 -11.73
C ASN A 57 -7.25 18.04 -11.95
N VAL A 58 -7.82 17.52 -13.02
CA VAL A 58 -7.54 16.18 -13.52
C VAL A 58 -6.17 16.20 -14.20
N ILE A 59 -5.24 15.36 -13.74
CA ILE A 59 -3.92 15.18 -14.32
C ILE A 59 -3.94 13.94 -15.21
N ASN A 60 -3.65 14.13 -16.49
CA ASN A 60 -3.44 13.04 -17.44
C ASN A 60 -2.09 12.37 -17.18
N LEU A 61 -2.08 11.06 -16.96
CA LEU A 61 -0.86 10.31 -16.71
C LEU A 61 -0.15 9.93 -18.02
N PRO A 62 1.18 9.75 -18.01
CA PRO A 62 1.97 9.49 -19.23
C PRO A 62 1.51 8.27 -20.05
N ILE A 63 0.89 7.29 -19.41
CA ILE A 63 0.33 6.11 -20.10
C ILE A 63 -0.69 6.47 -21.19
N LEU A 64 -1.34 7.63 -21.10
CA LEU A 64 -2.27 8.09 -22.12
C LEU A 64 -1.62 8.27 -23.49
N GLN A 65 -0.28 8.40 -23.56
CA GLN A 65 0.49 8.46 -24.80
C GLN A 65 0.60 7.11 -25.53
N ILE A 66 0.30 5.98 -24.85
CA ILE A 66 0.31 4.64 -25.44
C ILE A 66 -1.07 4.36 -26.05
N PRO A 67 -1.19 3.87 -27.31
CA PRO A 67 -2.46 3.52 -27.92
C PRO A 67 -3.36 2.61 -27.06
N GLU A 68 -4.66 2.86 -27.06
CA GLU A 68 -5.66 2.15 -26.25
C GLU A 68 -5.62 0.63 -26.44
N GLN A 69 -5.52 0.18 -27.70
CA GLN A 69 -5.47 -1.24 -28.03
C GLN A 69 -4.29 -1.95 -27.37
N ILE A 70 -3.14 -1.27 -27.24
CA ILE A 70 -1.95 -1.83 -26.58
C ILE A 70 -2.17 -1.88 -25.07
N ARG A 71 -2.74 -0.80 -24.48
CA ARG A 71 -3.03 -0.75 -23.04
C ARG A 71 -3.96 -1.86 -22.58
N GLU A 72 -4.92 -2.25 -23.42
CA GLU A 72 -5.91 -3.26 -23.06
C GLU A 72 -5.41 -4.70 -23.11
N VAL A 73 -4.46 -5.00 -24.01
CA VAL A 73 -3.96 -6.37 -24.22
C VAL A 73 -2.72 -6.68 -23.39
N ASP A 74 -1.89 -5.67 -23.07
CA ASP A 74 -0.68 -5.87 -22.28
C ASP A 74 -1.03 -5.97 -20.77
N PRO A 75 -0.77 -7.13 -20.12
CA PRO A 75 -1.06 -7.32 -18.70
C PRO A 75 -0.35 -6.31 -17.78
N ASN A 76 0.79 -5.76 -18.19
CA ASN A 76 1.56 -4.79 -17.42
C ASN A 76 0.97 -3.38 -17.49
N LEU A 77 0.11 -3.12 -18.48
CA LEU A 77 -0.50 -1.82 -18.75
C LEU A 77 -1.98 -1.77 -18.40
N LYS A 78 -2.69 -2.90 -18.51
CA LYS A 78 -4.14 -2.98 -18.33
C LYS A 78 -4.65 -2.36 -17.03
N PHE A 79 -3.91 -2.55 -15.93
CA PHE A 79 -4.26 -2.05 -14.60
C PHE A 79 -3.46 -0.82 -14.19
N LYS A 80 -2.90 -0.07 -15.14
CA LYS A 80 -2.26 1.21 -14.85
C LYS A 80 -3.31 2.31 -14.87
N PRO A 81 -3.33 3.21 -13.88
CA PRO A 81 -4.22 4.35 -13.89
C PRO A 81 -3.88 5.30 -15.05
N LEU A 82 -4.91 5.90 -15.62
CA LEU A 82 -4.82 6.84 -16.74
C LEU A 82 -4.90 8.30 -16.27
N TYR A 83 -5.64 8.53 -15.18
CA TYR A 83 -5.91 9.85 -14.63
C TYR A 83 -5.52 9.89 -13.16
N ARG A 84 -5.10 11.06 -12.69
CA ARG A 84 -4.85 11.36 -11.27
C ARG A 84 -5.65 12.59 -10.89
N ILE A 85 -6.33 12.53 -9.75
CA ILE A 85 -7.08 13.63 -9.16
C ILE A 85 -6.71 13.65 -7.68
N GLU A 86 -6.56 14.83 -7.10
CA GLU A 86 -6.15 14.94 -5.71
C GLU A 86 -6.85 16.10 -5.00
N ASN A 87 -7.02 15.94 -3.70
CA ASN A 87 -7.42 17.01 -2.80
C ASN A 87 -6.29 17.26 -1.78
N GLU A 88 -6.60 17.94 -0.68
CA GLU A 88 -5.60 18.25 0.36
C GLU A 88 -5.03 17.01 1.05
N ARG A 89 -5.82 15.93 1.16
CA ARG A 89 -5.49 14.76 2.00
C ARG A 89 -5.28 13.47 1.22
N PHE A 90 -5.83 13.36 0.01
CA PHE A 90 -5.89 12.12 -0.75
C PHE A 90 -5.54 12.31 -2.22
N VAL A 91 -5.07 11.23 -2.83
CA VAL A 91 -4.86 11.09 -4.26
C VAL A 91 -5.72 9.92 -4.75
N ILE A 92 -6.50 10.16 -5.80
CA ILE A 92 -7.29 9.16 -6.51
C ILE A 92 -6.69 8.99 -7.90
N GLN A 93 -6.45 7.74 -8.27
CA GLN A 93 -6.02 7.42 -9.63
C GLN A 93 -7.02 6.45 -10.27
N ILE A 94 -7.38 6.73 -11.52
CA ILE A 94 -8.47 6.03 -12.21
C ILE A 94 -7.93 5.52 -13.54
N GLY A 95 -8.11 4.24 -13.81
CA GLY A 95 -7.95 3.63 -15.12
C GLY A 95 -9.24 2.95 -15.57
N TYR A 96 -9.16 2.14 -16.61
CA TYR A 96 -10.32 1.42 -17.14
C TYR A 96 -10.84 0.34 -16.19
N ASP A 97 -9.91 -0.43 -15.62
CA ASP A 97 -10.19 -1.61 -14.80
C ASP A 97 -9.51 -1.48 -13.42
N VAL A 98 -9.17 -0.26 -13.00
CA VAL A 98 -8.44 0.02 -11.75
C VAL A 98 -8.85 1.36 -11.14
N LEU A 99 -8.95 1.37 -9.81
CA LEU A 99 -9.05 2.55 -8.96
C LEU A 99 -7.99 2.44 -7.86
N SER A 100 -7.22 3.49 -7.65
CA SER A 100 -6.26 3.56 -6.55
C SER A 100 -6.57 4.76 -5.66
N ILE A 101 -6.50 4.56 -4.35
CA ILE A 101 -6.75 5.57 -3.32
C ILE A 101 -5.50 5.64 -2.44
N SER A 102 -4.85 6.79 -2.40
CA SER A 102 -3.66 7.01 -1.58
C SER A 102 -3.83 8.15 -0.59
N SER A 103 -3.20 8.02 0.57
CA SER A 103 -3.01 9.15 1.49
C SER A 103 -1.91 10.06 0.94
N LYS A 104 -2.13 11.38 0.99
CA LYS A 104 -1.00 12.32 0.90
C LYS A 104 -0.14 12.19 2.15
N MET A 105 1.15 12.51 2.01
CA MET A 105 2.08 12.52 3.13
C MET A 105 2.14 13.91 3.78
N PRO A 106 2.25 14.02 5.11
CA PRO A 106 2.39 12.93 6.08
C PRO A 106 1.13 12.05 6.20
N TYR A 107 1.32 10.75 6.45
CA TYR A 107 0.23 9.77 6.49
C TYR A 107 -0.86 10.17 7.50
N ILE A 108 -2.11 10.20 7.05
CA ILE A 108 -3.25 10.67 7.85
C ILE A 108 -3.69 9.70 8.94
N GLY A 109 -3.16 8.47 8.94
CA GLY A 109 -3.54 7.42 9.88
C GLY A 109 -4.68 6.52 9.37
N TRP A 110 -4.72 5.29 9.88
CA TRP A 110 -5.62 4.24 9.37
C TRP A 110 -7.10 4.58 9.53
N SER A 111 -7.52 5.16 10.66
CA SER A 111 -8.93 5.52 10.89
C SER A 111 -9.50 6.38 9.76
N ASP A 112 -8.78 7.44 9.38
CA ASP A 112 -9.28 8.39 8.38
C ASP A 112 -9.06 7.86 6.96
N PHE A 113 -7.95 7.14 6.73
CA PHE A 113 -7.66 6.52 5.44
C PHE A 113 -8.66 5.43 5.06
N SER A 114 -8.99 4.54 6.00
CA SER A 114 -9.96 3.45 5.79
C SER A 114 -11.37 3.99 5.56
N LYS A 115 -11.86 4.89 6.42
CA LYS A 115 -13.19 5.51 6.29
C LYS A 115 -13.38 6.17 4.94
N HIS A 116 -12.38 6.93 4.49
CA HIS A 116 -12.43 7.58 3.18
C HIS A 116 -12.41 6.58 2.04
N SER A 117 -11.53 5.58 2.12
CA SER A 117 -11.43 4.54 1.10
C SER A 117 -12.73 3.74 0.95
N PHE A 118 -13.37 3.39 2.07
CA PHE A 118 -14.68 2.72 2.06
C PHE A 118 -15.74 3.57 1.38
N SER A 119 -15.80 4.85 1.70
CA SER A 119 -16.77 5.78 1.11
C SER A 119 -16.64 5.82 -0.43
N ILE A 120 -15.42 5.97 -0.94
CA ILE A 120 -15.18 6.02 -2.39
C ILE A 120 -15.49 4.68 -3.06
N ILE A 121 -15.01 3.57 -2.50
CA ILE A 121 -15.25 2.23 -3.08
C ILE A 121 -16.74 1.90 -3.09
N ASN A 122 -17.48 2.22 -2.01
CA ASN A 122 -18.93 2.03 -1.93
C ASN A 122 -19.68 2.86 -2.97
N LYS A 123 -19.30 4.13 -3.20
CA LYS A 123 -19.90 4.97 -4.25
C LYS A 123 -19.71 4.36 -5.63
N VAL A 124 -18.50 3.89 -5.93
CA VAL A 124 -18.17 3.30 -7.23
C VAL A 124 -18.93 1.99 -7.45
N ILE A 125 -18.97 1.09 -6.46
CA ILE A 125 -19.73 -0.17 -6.56
C ILE A 125 -21.23 0.11 -6.71
N SER A 126 -21.79 1.01 -5.90
CA SER A 126 -23.22 1.34 -5.93
C SER A 126 -23.67 2.01 -7.24
N SER A 127 -22.74 2.57 -8.02
CA SER A 127 -23.06 3.15 -9.33
C SER A 127 -23.37 2.12 -10.42
N GLY A 128 -23.12 0.82 -10.15
CA GLY A 128 -23.44 -0.27 -11.09
C GLY A 128 -22.46 -0.42 -12.26
N ILE A 129 -21.38 0.37 -12.31
CA ILE A 129 -20.37 0.27 -13.38
C ILE A 129 -19.39 -0.88 -13.19
N ILE A 130 -19.45 -1.57 -12.06
CA ILE A 130 -18.55 -2.67 -11.70
C ILE A 130 -19.29 -3.98 -11.91
N LYS A 131 -18.82 -4.81 -12.85
CA LYS A 131 -19.37 -6.15 -13.08
C LYS A 131 -18.88 -7.14 -12.03
N ARG A 132 -17.58 -7.10 -11.74
CA ARG A 132 -16.95 -7.88 -10.66
C ARG A 132 -15.66 -7.22 -10.22
N VAL A 133 -15.25 -7.56 -9.01
CA VAL A 133 -13.95 -7.19 -8.45
C VAL A 133 -13.01 -8.36 -8.66
N SER A 134 -11.82 -8.09 -9.18
CA SER A 134 -10.83 -9.13 -9.45
C SER A 134 -9.72 -9.14 -8.41
N ARG A 135 -9.36 -7.98 -7.84
CA ARG A 135 -8.27 -7.88 -6.86
C ARG A 135 -8.44 -6.70 -5.94
N ILE A 136 -8.03 -6.86 -4.69
CA ILE A 136 -7.57 -5.74 -3.86
C ILE A 136 -6.08 -5.83 -3.58
N GLY A 137 -5.43 -4.68 -3.52
CA GLY A 137 -4.08 -4.51 -2.99
C GLY A 137 -4.08 -3.43 -1.93
N HIS A 138 -3.33 -3.64 -0.86
CA HIS A 138 -3.07 -2.66 0.18
C HIS A 138 -1.56 -2.56 0.36
N ARG A 139 -1.00 -1.42 0.00
CA ARG A 139 0.44 -1.23 -0.09
C ARG A 139 0.90 -0.11 0.82
N TYR A 140 1.91 -0.41 1.63
CA TYR A 140 2.68 0.55 2.40
C TYR A 140 4.14 0.54 1.97
N ILE A 141 4.69 1.74 1.80
CA ILE A 141 6.12 1.95 1.54
C ILE A 141 6.69 2.73 2.71
N ASN A 142 7.61 2.12 3.43
CA ASN A 142 8.32 2.67 4.56
C ASN A 142 9.76 2.97 4.18
N PHE A 143 10.21 4.21 4.38
CA PHE A 143 11.58 4.63 4.19
C PHE A 143 12.23 4.99 5.52
N PHE A 144 13.42 4.44 5.76
CA PHE A 144 14.23 4.68 6.95
C PHE A 144 15.56 5.27 6.52
N LYS A 145 15.98 6.36 7.15
CA LYS A 145 17.29 6.95 6.87
C LYS A 145 18.41 5.99 7.32
N GLY A 146 19.34 5.69 6.42
CA GLY A 146 20.44 4.75 6.66
C GLY A 146 20.06 3.28 6.48
N ASP A 147 21.05 2.40 6.61
CA ASP A 147 20.89 0.95 6.49
C ASP A 147 20.32 0.35 7.78
N ILE A 148 19.13 -0.26 7.71
CA ILE A 148 18.46 -0.90 8.85
C ILE A 148 18.59 -2.43 8.84
N THR A 149 19.39 -3.04 7.96
CA THR A 149 19.45 -4.49 7.78
C THR A 149 19.71 -5.23 9.09
N ASN A 150 20.62 -4.72 9.92
CA ASN A 150 20.95 -5.29 11.24
C ASN A 150 19.87 -5.06 12.30
N SER A 151 18.89 -4.19 12.03
CA SER A 151 17.74 -3.87 12.88
C SER A 151 16.51 -4.73 12.55
N LEU A 152 16.57 -5.55 11.50
CA LEU A 152 15.47 -6.42 11.07
C LEU A 152 15.61 -7.86 11.57
N THR A 153 14.50 -8.56 11.76
CA THR A 153 14.47 -9.98 12.15
C THR A 153 14.93 -10.92 11.03
N MET A 154 14.93 -10.44 9.78
CA MET A 154 15.51 -11.14 8.64
C MET A 154 17.03 -11.24 8.76
N SER A 155 17.58 -12.36 8.32
CA SER A 155 19.03 -12.57 8.26
C SER A 155 19.40 -13.18 6.92
N PHE A 156 20.56 -12.76 6.39
CA PHE A 156 21.19 -13.34 5.22
C PHE A 156 22.68 -13.50 5.55
N SER A 157 23.34 -14.48 4.95
CA SER A 157 24.77 -14.70 5.14
C SER A 157 25.44 -14.91 3.79
N MET A 158 26.67 -14.39 3.69
CA MET A 158 27.57 -14.56 2.54
C MET A 158 28.83 -15.31 3.01
N THR A 159 29.58 -15.89 2.09
CA THR A 159 30.87 -16.49 2.42
C THR A 159 31.87 -15.40 2.83
N GLU A 160 32.80 -15.73 3.74
CA GLU A 160 33.63 -14.77 4.49
C GLU A 160 34.42 -13.74 3.66
N LYS A 161 34.60 -13.98 2.35
CA LYS A 161 35.34 -13.09 1.44
C LYS A 161 34.49 -11.98 0.83
N TYR A 162 33.16 -12.02 0.95
CA TYR A 162 32.26 -11.11 0.26
C TYR A 162 31.31 -10.41 1.23
N THR A 163 31.18 -9.10 1.06
CA THR A 163 30.19 -8.26 1.75
C THR A 163 29.15 -7.76 0.75
N SER A 164 27.87 -7.78 1.12
CA SER A 164 26.83 -7.17 0.30
C SER A 164 26.82 -5.65 0.50
N GLU A 165 26.90 -4.89 -0.58
CA GLU A 165 26.75 -3.43 -0.54
C GLU A 165 25.32 -3.00 -0.85
N ASN A 166 24.75 -3.59 -1.91
CA ASN A 166 23.37 -3.36 -2.35
C ASN A 166 22.57 -4.65 -2.22
N LEU A 167 21.70 -4.68 -1.23
CA LEU A 167 20.86 -5.82 -0.92
C LEU A 167 19.42 -5.53 -1.35
N LEU A 168 18.86 -6.41 -2.17
CA LEU A 168 17.46 -6.48 -2.51
C LEU A 168 16.92 -7.85 -2.09
N ILE A 169 16.00 -7.86 -1.14
CA ILE A 169 15.24 -9.06 -0.77
C ILE A 169 13.83 -8.86 -1.29
N ARG A 170 13.32 -9.84 -2.04
CA ARG A 170 11.92 -9.91 -2.44
C ARG A 170 11.37 -11.29 -2.14
N THR A 171 10.24 -11.35 -1.45
CA THR A 171 9.58 -12.62 -1.12
C THR A 171 8.08 -12.43 -1.03
N ASP A 172 7.35 -13.51 -1.30
CA ASP A 172 5.91 -13.58 -1.09
C ASP A 172 5.62 -14.36 0.19
N VAL A 173 4.74 -13.82 1.04
CA VAL A 173 4.35 -14.38 2.34
C VAL A 173 2.83 -14.51 2.40
N LYS A 174 2.33 -15.73 2.49
CA LYS A 174 0.89 -16.00 2.58
C LYS A 174 0.39 -15.85 4.02
N ASP A 175 -0.66 -15.06 4.23
CA ASP A 175 -1.40 -14.96 5.50
C ASP A 175 -2.89 -15.18 5.23
N GLY A 176 -3.38 -16.38 5.53
CA GLY A 176 -4.74 -16.81 5.18
C GLY A 176 -5.01 -16.74 3.67
N ASN A 177 -5.96 -15.88 3.29
CA ASN A 177 -6.35 -15.64 1.89
C ASN A 177 -5.58 -14.49 1.23
N PHE A 178 -4.69 -13.83 1.98
CA PHE A 178 -3.90 -12.71 1.50
C PHE A 178 -2.49 -13.17 1.13
N MET A 179 -1.95 -12.57 0.08
CA MET A 179 -0.56 -12.66 -0.31
C MET A 179 0.12 -11.33 -0.05
N ASN A 180 1.17 -11.34 0.77
CA ASN A 180 2.01 -10.18 1.04
C ASN A 180 3.27 -10.30 0.17
N THR A 181 3.45 -9.40 -0.78
CA THR A 181 4.74 -9.28 -1.49
C THR A 181 5.58 -8.29 -0.71
N LEU A 182 6.61 -8.79 -0.02
CA LEU A 182 7.59 -8.00 0.72
C LEU A 182 8.80 -7.71 -0.17
N GLN A 183 9.20 -6.43 -0.21
CA GLN A 183 10.45 -5.98 -0.79
C GLN A 183 11.24 -5.18 0.25
N PHE A 184 12.49 -5.57 0.48
CA PHE A 184 13.45 -4.81 1.28
C PHE A 184 14.64 -4.40 0.42
N VAL A 185 15.02 -3.14 0.51
CA VAL A 185 16.24 -2.59 -0.10
C VAL A 185 17.02 -1.82 0.97
N ASN A 186 18.31 -2.08 1.13
CA ASN A 186 19.12 -1.38 2.15
C ASN A 186 19.64 0.00 1.69
N ASN A 187 19.78 0.19 0.37
CA ASN A 187 20.38 1.37 -0.27
C ASN A 187 19.44 1.97 -1.33
N ALA A 188 18.28 2.45 -0.89
CA ALA A 188 17.30 3.15 -1.71
C ALA A 188 17.53 4.68 -1.66
N ASN A 189 17.33 5.32 -2.80
CA ASN A 189 17.30 6.77 -2.92
C ASN A 189 15.86 7.28 -2.79
N TYR A 190 15.65 8.22 -1.89
CA TYR A 190 14.35 8.86 -1.69
C TYR A 190 14.46 10.38 -1.74
N LYS A 191 13.55 11.00 -2.49
CA LYS A 191 13.45 12.45 -2.63
C LYS A 191 12.06 12.91 -2.15
N PRO A 192 11.92 13.39 -0.89
CA PRO A 192 10.61 13.73 -0.31
C PRO A 192 9.80 14.74 -1.14
N HIS A 193 10.49 15.71 -1.73
CA HIS A 193 9.90 16.73 -2.61
C HIS A 193 10.80 16.99 -3.82
N PRO A 194 10.25 17.41 -4.98
CA PRO A 194 11.04 17.69 -6.19
C PRO A 194 12.24 18.62 -5.97
N ASN A 195 12.15 19.54 -5.00
CA ASN A 195 13.19 20.52 -4.68
C ASN A 195 14.05 20.16 -3.44
N SER A 196 13.84 18.99 -2.83
CA SER A 196 14.61 18.52 -1.66
C SER A 196 15.88 17.76 -2.05
N ILE A 197 16.81 17.62 -1.10
CA ILE A 197 18.02 16.80 -1.28
C ILE A 197 17.63 15.32 -1.23
N GLU A 198 18.22 14.53 -2.11
CA GLU A 198 18.06 13.08 -2.12
C GLU A 198 18.66 12.47 -0.85
N VAL A 199 17.93 11.56 -0.22
CA VAL A 199 18.33 10.87 1.01
C VAL A 199 18.51 9.40 0.69
N VAL A 200 19.64 8.84 1.15
CA VAL A 200 19.94 7.42 1.07
C VAL A 200 19.47 6.71 2.33
N GLY A 201 18.83 5.55 2.16
CA GLY A 201 18.37 4.76 3.28
C GLY A 201 17.74 3.43 2.87
N SER A 202 17.14 2.75 3.84
CA SER A 202 16.45 1.49 3.60
C SER A 202 14.97 1.68 3.29
N LEU A 203 14.42 0.78 2.48
CA LEU A 203 13.02 0.75 2.09
C LEU A 203 12.42 -0.62 2.40
N ILE A 204 11.29 -0.62 3.11
CA ILE A 204 10.40 -1.77 3.26
C ILE A 204 9.13 -1.44 2.49
N ASP A 205 8.77 -2.29 1.54
CA ASP A 205 7.58 -2.16 0.71
C ASP A 205 6.78 -3.46 0.79
N ILE A 206 5.55 -3.36 1.27
CA ILE A 206 4.66 -4.51 1.44
C ILE A 206 3.39 -4.22 0.66
N ASP A 207 3.13 -5.02 -0.38
CA ASP A 207 1.83 -5.07 -1.06
C ASP A 207 1.06 -6.31 -0.62
N THR A 208 0.00 -6.08 0.15
CA THR A 208 -0.89 -7.13 0.64
C THR A 208 -2.11 -7.23 -0.26
N SER A 209 -2.30 -8.39 -0.87
CA SER A 209 -3.33 -8.53 -1.90
C SER A 209 -4.13 -9.80 -1.83
N ARG A 210 -5.32 -9.74 -2.39
CA ARG A 210 -6.21 -10.89 -2.57
C ARG A 210 -6.89 -10.79 -3.92
N GLU A 211 -6.90 -11.91 -4.63
CA GLU A 211 -7.63 -12.09 -5.88
C GLU A 211 -9.02 -12.65 -5.58
N TYR A 212 -10.01 -12.26 -6.39
CA TYR A 212 -11.41 -12.70 -6.28
C TYR A 212 -11.89 -13.24 -7.61
N SER A 213 -12.63 -14.35 -7.54
CA SER A 213 -13.35 -14.94 -8.67
C SER A 213 -14.87 -14.87 -8.50
N ASP A 214 -15.34 -14.31 -7.40
CA ASP A 214 -16.74 -14.23 -6.97
C ASP A 214 -17.10 -12.80 -6.53
N ASN A 215 -18.28 -12.64 -5.94
CA ASN A 215 -18.77 -11.35 -5.42
C ASN A 215 -18.43 -11.13 -3.94
N TYR A 216 -17.54 -11.94 -3.35
CA TYR A 216 -17.26 -11.90 -1.91
C TYR A 216 -16.80 -10.52 -1.45
N PHE A 217 -15.92 -9.87 -2.21
CA PHE A 217 -15.46 -8.53 -1.88
C PHE A 217 -16.60 -7.52 -1.79
N THR A 218 -17.50 -7.50 -2.79
CA THR A 218 -18.59 -6.52 -2.84
C THR A 218 -19.56 -6.66 -1.67
N SER A 219 -19.67 -7.85 -1.08
CA SER A 219 -20.47 -8.09 0.13
C SER A 219 -19.73 -7.80 1.44
N ASN A 220 -18.40 -7.63 1.40
CA ASN A 220 -17.54 -7.58 2.60
C ASN A 220 -16.45 -6.49 2.51
N ILE A 221 -16.72 -5.37 1.85
CA ILE A 221 -15.73 -4.33 1.48
C ILE A 221 -14.88 -3.90 2.69
N GLU A 222 -15.52 -3.44 3.77
CA GLU A 222 -14.81 -2.92 4.95
C GLU A 222 -14.01 -4.01 5.65
N GLN A 223 -14.60 -5.21 5.78
CA GLN A 223 -13.94 -6.35 6.41
C GLN A 223 -12.67 -6.73 5.63
N GLU A 224 -12.76 -6.88 4.32
CA GLU A 224 -11.65 -7.32 3.48
C GLU A 224 -10.48 -6.33 3.48
N ILE A 225 -10.78 -5.03 3.41
CA ILE A 225 -9.75 -3.99 3.46
C ILE A 225 -9.10 -3.92 4.86
N ASN A 226 -9.88 -4.06 5.93
CA ASN A 226 -9.33 -4.14 7.29
C ASN A 226 -8.50 -5.40 7.49
N MET A 227 -8.88 -6.53 6.91
CA MET A 227 -8.08 -7.76 6.94
C MET A 227 -6.76 -7.58 6.19
N ALA A 228 -6.77 -6.95 5.00
CA ALA A 228 -5.56 -6.62 4.25
C ALA A 228 -4.62 -5.72 5.07
N HIS A 229 -5.15 -4.67 5.70
CA HIS A 229 -4.39 -3.80 6.60
C HIS A 229 -3.78 -4.56 7.78
N ASN A 230 -4.54 -5.44 8.42
CA ASN A 230 -4.04 -6.22 9.54
C ASN A 230 -2.95 -7.22 9.13
N CYS A 231 -3.06 -7.85 7.96
CA CYS A 231 -2.04 -8.76 7.44
C CYS A 231 -0.74 -8.02 7.15
N GLU A 232 -0.83 -6.88 6.45
CA GLU A 232 0.30 -5.98 6.19
C GLU A 232 1.00 -5.60 7.51
N LYS A 233 0.20 -5.08 8.45
CA LYS A 233 0.67 -4.54 9.73
C LYS A 233 1.36 -5.60 10.57
N LYS A 234 0.80 -6.82 10.63
CA LYS A 234 1.42 -7.97 11.30
C LYS A 234 2.79 -8.26 10.70
N LEU A 235 2.87 -8.35 9.38
CA LEU A 235 4.12 -8.63 8.69
C LEU A 235 5.14 -7.52 8.95
N PHE A 236 4.78 -6.24 8.75
CA PHE A 236 5.67 -5.11 8.99
C PHE A 236 6.28 -5.14 10.39
N PHE A 237 5.46 -5.26 11.44
CA PHE A 237 5.97 -5.26 12.82
C PHE A 237 6.78 -6.52 13.16
N SER A 238 6.49 -7.66 12.53
CA SER A 238 7.30 -8.88 12.70
C SER A 238 8.72 -8.75 12.14
N LEU A 239 8.93 -7.83 11.18
CA LEU A 239 10.24 -7.57 10.60
C LEU A 239 11.16 -6.77 11.52
N LEU A 240 10.62 -6.05 12.51
CA LEU A 240 11.41 -5.12 13.33
C LEU A 240 11.92 -5.81 14.60
N LYS A 241 13.24 -5.75 14.85
CA LYS A 241 13.78 -6.20 16.14
C LYS A 241 13.21 -5.33 17.29
N PRO A 242 13.02 -5.87 18.50
CA PRO A 242 12.41 -5.14 19.62
C PRO A 242 13.08 -3.79 19.92
N ASN A 243 14.43 -3.74 19.94
CA ASN A 243 15.16 -2.50 20.21
C ASN A 243 14.92 -1.44 19.12
N PHE A 244 14.80 -1.86 17.87
CA PHE A 244 14.52 -0.94 16.77
C PHE A 244 13.08 -0.46 16.80
N LEU A 245 12.11 -1.36 17.02
CA LEU A 245 10.71 -0.98 17.21
C LEU A 245 10.57 0.06 18.33
N ASN A 246 11.20 -0.14 19.49
CA ASN A 246 11.17 0.81 20.59
C ASN A 246 11.73 2.19 20.21
N SER A 247 12.78 2.24 19.37
CA SER A 247 13.33 3.51 18.86
C SER A 247 12.35 4.29 17.99
N LEU A 248 11.37 3.62 17.39
CA LEU A 248 10.30 4.24 16.59
C LEU A 248 9.15 4.79 17.44
N LYS A 249 9.22 4.63 18.77
CA LYS A 249 8.22 5.08 19.75
C LYS A 249 6.81 4.53 19.43
N PRO A 250 6.58 3.22 19.61
CA PRO A 250 5.30 2.60 19.35
C PRO A 250 4.26 3.07 20.37
N VAL A 251 3.04 3.31 19.90
CA VAL A 251 1.85 3.61 20.70
C VAL A 251 0.91 2.43 20.61
N PHE A 252 0.52 1.87 21.75
CA PHE A 252 -0.42 0.75 21.85
C PHE A 252 -1.80 1.24 22.25
N GLU A 253 -2.82 0.40 22.06
CA GLU A 253 -4.14 0.65 22.65
C GLU A 253 -3.98 0.56 24.18
N ASN A 254 -4.38 1.60 24.90
CA ASN A 254 -4.51 1.48 26.35
C ASN A 254 -5.74 0.59 26.60
N GLU A 255 -5.57 -0.46 27.40
CA GLU A 255 -6.70 -1.24 27.94
C GLU A 255 -7.65 -0.36 28.75
#